data_AF-A0A0D0WY16-F1
#
_entry.id   AF-A0A0D0WY16-F1
#
_cell.length_a   1.000
_cell.length_b   1.000
_cell.length_c   1.000
_cell.angle_alpha   90.00
_cell.angle_beta   90.00
_cell.angle_gamma   90.00
#
_symmetry.space_group_name_H-M   'P 1'
#
loop_
_entity.id
_entity.type
_entity.pdbx_description
1 polymer ?
#
loop_
_entity_poly.entity_id
_entity_poly.type
_entity_poly.pdbx_seq_one_letter_code
_entity_poly.pdbx_strand_id
1 'polypeptide(L)'
;MGGGSGGPASAGKAGNTGGGRGEAAPSAAGSTRTGTDDSVAAERIVAIRERIDEIDRTLIALWQERAALSQEVGATRMASGGTRLVLSREREILERFRQVLGADGTQLALLLLRAGRGPL
;
A
#
# COMPACT_ATOMS: atom_id res chain seq x y z
N MET A 1 -42.39 -20.94 34.38
CA MET A 1 -41.85 -20.68 33.02
C MET A 1 -40.52 -21.41 32.90
N GLY A 2 -40.29 -22.11 31.78
CA GLY A 2 -39.14 -22.98 31.48
C GLY A 2 -39.43 -24.44 31.85
N GLY A 3 -39.67 -25.39 30.93
CA GLY A 3 -39.07 -25.65 29.62
C GLY A 3 -37.78 -26.46 29.86
N GLY A 4 -37.54 -27.69 29.40
CA GLY A 4 -38.08 -28.50 28.31
C GLY A 4 -36.90 -29.05 27.49
N SER A 5 -36.97 -30.32 27.06
CA SER A 5 -36.05 -31.08 26.15
C SER A 5 -34.75 -31.63 26.77
N GLY A 6 -34.27 -32.84 26.45
CA GLY A 6 -34.68 -33.92 25.56
C GLY A 6 -33.60 -35.02 25.55
N GLY A 7 -33.97 -36.30 25.45
CA GLY A 7 -33.06 -37.38 25.02
C GLY A 7 -33.10 -37.56 23.49
N PRO A 8 -32.73 -38.72 22.91
CA PRO A 8 -31.73 -39.73 23.31
C PRO A 8 -30.85 -40.21 22.11
N ALA A 9 -30.07 -41.28 22.35
CA ALA A 9 -29.79 -42.40 21.42
C ALA A 9 -28.62 -42.33 20.41
N SER A 10 -28.05 -43.54 20.26
CA SER A 10 -26.88 -43.95 19.50
C SER A 10 -27.11 -44.10 17.99
N ALA A 11 -26.05 -43.93 17.21
CA ALA A 11 -25.86 -44.53 15.89
C ALA A 11 -24.38 -44.98 15.84
N GLY A 12 -23.94 -46.09 15.25
CA GLY A 12 -24.46 -46.88 14.14
C GLY A 12 -23.25 -47.22 13.26
N LYS A 13 -22.96 -48.51 13.07
CA LYS A 13 -21.75 -49.06 12.43
C LYS A 13 -21.92 -49.19 10.90
N ALA A 14 -20.79 -49.21 10.20
CA ALA A 14 -20.48 -49.91 8.92
C ALA A 14 -20.73 -49.21 7.58
N GLY A 15 -19.72 -49.31 6.69
CA GLY A 15 -19.83 -49.05 5.26
C GLY A 15 -18.48 -48.91 4.53
N ASN A 16 -17.88 -50.04 4.14
CA ASN A 16 -16.75 -50.13 3.21
C ASN A 16 -17.27 -50.17 1.77
N THR A 17 -16.62 -49.46 0.84
CA THR A 17 -16.35 -49.94 -0.54
C THR A 17 -15.23 -49.12 -1.18
N GLY A 18 -14.19 -49.80 -1.68
CA GLY A 18 -13.05 -49.20 -2.38
C GLY A 18 -13.24 -49.03 -3.88
N GLY A 19 -12.23 -48.45 -4.53
CA GLY A 19 -12.04 -48.55 -5.98
C GLY A 19 -11.19 -47.45 -6.62
N GLY A 20 -9.97 -47.80 -7.04
CA GLY A 20 -9.44 -47.36 -8.33
C GLY A 20 -8.46 -46.17 -8.38
N ARG A 21 -7.16 -46.51 -8.39
CA ARG A 21 -6.04 -45.91 -9.17
C ARG A 21 -6.21 -44.45 -9.65
N GLY A 22 -5.62 -43.53 -8.90
CA GLY A 22 -5.13 -42.26 -9.45
C GLY A 22 -3.70 -42.46 -9.95
N GLU A 23 -3.55 -42.56 -11.27
CA GLU A 23 -2.26 -42.65 -11.96
C GLU A 23 -1.48 -41.34 -11.76
N ALA A 24 -0.36 -41.44 -11.04
CA ALA A 24 0.55 -40.34 -10.85
C ALA A 24 1.37 -40.11 -12.13
N ALA A 25 1.18 -38.96 -12.76
CA ALA A 25 2.14 -38.38 -13.69
C ALA A 25 2.03 -36.85 -13.68
N PRO A 26 2.94 -36.11 -13.02
CA PRO A 26 3.22 -34.75 -13.47
C PRO A 26 4.04 -34.87 -14.76
N SER A 27 3.37 -34.77 -15.90
CA SER A 27 4.04 -34.63 -17.19
C SER A 27 4.82 -33.31 -17.18
N ALA A 28 6.13 -33.44 -17.04
CA ALA A 28 7.11 -32.40 -17.27
C ALA A 28 7.04 -31.98 -18.75
N ALA A 29 6.26 -30.93 -19.02
CA ALA A 29 6.30 -30.22 -20.29
C ALA A 29 6.01 -28.73 -20.12
N GLY A 30 6.54 -28.14 -19.04
CA GLY A 30 6.91 -26.73 -19.06
C GLY A 30 8.26 -26.64 -19.77
N SER A 31 8.24 -26.76 -21.10
CA SER A 31 9.43 -26.60 -21.94
C SER A 31 10.14 -25.30 -21.57
N THR A 32 11.30 -25.48 -20.97
CA THR A 32 12.29 -24.49 -20.57
C THR A 32 12.53 -23.54 -21.74
N ARG A 33 11.93 -22.35 -21.68
CA ARG A 33 12.27 -21.26 -22.57
C ARG A 33 13.55 -20.61 -22.05
N THR A 34 14.64 -21.33 -22.30
CA THR A 34 16.04 -20.86 -22.42
C THR A 34 16.41 -19.66 -21.55
N GLY A 35 17.13 -19.94 -20.44
CA GLY A 35 17.55 -19.02 -19.37
C GLY A 35 18.41 -17.80 -19.74
N THR A 36 18.44 -17.38 -21.00
CA THR A 36 18.90 -16.06 -21.44
C THR A 36 17.82 -15.00 -21.23
N ASP A 37 16.53 -15.35 -21.39
CA ASP A 37 15.40 -14.43 -21.19
C ASP A 37 15.22 -14.07 -19.70
N ASP A 38 15.44 -15.03 -18.81
CA ASP A 38 15.36 -14.82 -17.35
C ASP A 38 16.53 -13.98 -16.82
N SER A 39 17.75 -14.15 -17.37
CA SER A 39 18.92 -13.35 -16.97
C SER A 39 18.79 -11.89 -17.42
N VAL A 40 18.39 -11.65 -18.69
CA VAL A 40 18.20 -10.30 -19.21
C VAL A 40 17.03 -9.60 -18.50
N ALA A 41 15.94 -10.31 -18.24
CA ALA A 41 14.83 -9.78 -17.44
C ALA A 41 15.27 -9.45 -16.00
N ALA A 42 16.08 -10.31 -15.37
CA ALA A 42 16.61 -10.08 -14.03
C ALA A 42 17.51 -8.83 -13.98
N GLU A 43 18.44 -8.68 -14.92
CA GLU A 43 19.30 -7.49 -15.04
C GLU A 43 18.46 -6.21 -15.23
N ARG A 44 17.41 -6.28 -16.07
CA ARG A 44 16.51 -5.14 -16.27
C ARG A 44 15.73 -4.78 -15.00
N ILE A 45 15.28 -5.78 -14.24
CA ILE A 45 14.58 -5.56 -12.96
C ILE A 45 15.52 -4.89 -11.95
N VAL A 46 16.79 -5.31 -11.87
CA VAL A 46 17.79 -4.69 -11.00
C VAL A 46 17.97 -3.21 -11.36
N ALA A 47 18.20 -2.89 -12.63
CA ALA A 47 18.37 -1.51 -13.08
C ALA A 47 17.12 -0.63 -12.82
N ILE A 48 15.91 -1.19 -12.97
CA ILE A 48 14.66 -0.46 -12.64
C ILE A 48 14.58 -0.18 -11.14
N ARG A 49 14.94 -1.15 -10.29
CA ARG A 49 14.93 -0.97 -8.82
C ARG A 49 15.93 0.06 -8.36
N GLU A 50 17.15 0.05 -8.90
CA GLU A 50 18.15 1.09 -8.63
C GLU A 50 17.62 2.48 -8.97
N ARG A 51 16.92 2.61 -10.12
CA ARG A 51 16.29 3.87 -10.50
C ARG A 51 15.15 4.28 -9.56
N ILE A 52 14.35 3.32 -9.07
CA ILE A 52 13.32 3.58 -8.06
C ILE A 52 13.98 4.08 -6.78
N ASP A 53 15.06 3.44 -6.31
CA ASP A 53 15.77 3.83 -5.09
C ASP A 53 16.36 5.25 -5.18
N GLU A 54 16.83 5.67 -6.36
CA GLU A 54 17.24 7.06 -6.62
C GLU A 54 16.07 8.04 -6.53
N ILE A 55 14.93 7.70 -7.13
CA ILE A 55 13.72 8.51 -7.09
C ILE A 55 13.23 8.62 -5.64
N ASP A 56 13.21 7.53 -4.89
CA ASP A 56 12.76 7.49 -3.50
C ASP A 56 13.65 8.33 -2.60
N ARG A 57 14.98 8.24 -2.75
CA ARG A 57 15.92 9.13 -2.04
C ARG A 57 15.64 10.60 -2.35
N THR A 58 15.36 10.92 -3.60
CA THR A 58 15.04 12.29 -4.03
C THR A 58 13.71 12.77 -3.45
N LEU A 59 12.68 11.92 -3.49
CA LEU A 59 11.36 12.21 -2.92
C LEU A 59 11.45 12.44 -1.41
N ILE A 60 12.22 11.62 -0.67
CA ILE A 60 12.43 11.78 0.77
C ILE A 60 13.13 13.11 1.07
N ALA A 61 14.18 13.47 0.32
CA ALA A 61 14.87 14.75 0.49
C ALA A 61 13.94 15.95 0.26
N LEU A 62 13.20 15.94 -0.86
CA LEU A 62 12.22 16.99 -1.18
C LEU A 62 11.09 17.07 -0.16
N TRP A 63 10.64 15.93 0.37
CA TRP A 63 9.65 15.87 1.42
C TRP A 63 10.12 16.60 2.69
N GLN A 64 11.33 16.29 3.15
CA GLN A 64 11.92 16.88 4.35
C GLN A 64 12.11 18.39 4.19
N GLU A 65 12.65 18.81 3.05
CA GLU A 65 12.84 20.23 2.72
C GLU A 65 11.50 20.98 2.71
N ARG A 66 10.48 20.44 2.02
CA ARG A 66 9.16 21.06 1.98
C ARG A 66 8.50 21.14 3.35
N ALA A 67 8.69 20.13 4.20
CA ALA A 67 8.17 20.13 5.56
C ALA A 67 8.85 21.23 6.41
N ALA A 68 10.17 21.36 6.33
CA ALA A 68 10.92 22.41 7.03
C ALA A 68 10.48 23.82 6.59
N LEU A 69 10.37 24.06 5.28
CA LEU A 69 9.87 25.34 4.75
C LEU A 69 8.44 25.64 5.19
N SER A 70 7.58 24.62 5.25
CA SER A 70 6.20 24.79 5.72
C SER A 70 6.14 25.17 7.21
N GLN A 71 7.03 24.61 8.03
CA GLN A 71 7.16 24.96 9.45
C GLN A 71 7.66 26.39 9.62
N GLU A 72 8.66 26.79 8.84
CA GLU A 72 9.20 28.16 8.83
C GLU A 72 8.11 29.18 8.49
N VAL A 73 7.35 28.95 7.41
CA VAL A 73 6.20 29.80 7.04
C VAL A 73 5.20 29.91 8.19
N GLY A 74 4.87 28.79 8.84
CA GLY A 74 3.98 28.79 10.01
C GLY A 74 4.52 29.62 11.17
N ALA A 75 5.80 29.43 11.51
CA ALA A 75 6.47 30.16 12.58
C ALA A 75 6.52 31.68 12.30
N THR A 76 6.89 32.09 11.09
CA THR A 76 6.92 33.50 10.68
C THR A 76 5.54 34.15 10.77
N ARG A 77 4.48 33.44 10.36
CA ARG A 77 3.10 33.95 10.46
C ARG A 77 2.67 34.12 11.91
N MET A 78 2.93 33.15 12.77
CA MET A 78 2.60 33.25 14.20
C MET A 78 3.37 34.38 14.87
N ALA A 79 4.66 34.57 14.55
CA ALA A 79 5.46 35.68 15.06
C ALA A 79 4.90 37.05 14.65
N SER A 80 4.19 37.12 13.52
CA SER A 80 3.54 38.34 13.03
C SER A 80 2.08 38.50 13.51
N GLY A 81 1.63 37.71 14.49
CA GLY A 81 0.26 37.73 15.02
C GLY A 81 -0.79 37.08 14.11
N GLY A 82 -0.35 36.38 13.07
CA GLY A 82 -1.21 35.65 12.14
C GLY A 82 -1.66 34.28 12.68
N THR A 83 -2.59 33.65 11.98
CA THR A 83 -3.03 32.30 12.29
C THR A 83 -1.93 31.27 12.03
N ARG A 84 -1.96 30.13 12.72
CA ARG A 84 -1.10 28.99 12.40
C ARG A 84 -1.38 28.45 10.99
N LEU A 85 -2.63 28.52 10.53
CA LEU A 85 -3.13 27.85 9.31
C LEU A 85 -3.90 28.79 8.38
N VAL A 86 -3.82 28.54 7.08
CA VAL A 86 -4.56 29.26 6.03
C VAL A 86 -5.36 28.26 5.20
N LEU A 87 -6.66 28.15 5.49
CA LEU A 87 -7.54 27.17 4.86
C LEU A 87 -7.61 27.31 3.33
N SER A 88 -7.60 28.53 2.80
CA SER A 88 -7.58 28.76 1.35
C SER A 88 -6.31 28.18 0.71
N ARG A 89 -5.15 28.39 1.33
CA ARG A 89 -3.88 27.85 0.84
C ARG A 89 -3.81 26.33 0.94
N GLU A 90 -4.35 25.74 2.01
CA GLU A 90 -4.43 24.28 2.12
C GLU A 90 -5.33 23.68 1.04
N ARG A 91 -6.46 24.34 0.74
CA ARG A 91 -7.36 23.94 -0.34
C ARG A 91 -6.68 24.00 -1.71
N GLU A 92 -5.91 25.05 -1.99
CA GLU A 92 -5.12 25.14 -3.24
C GLU A 92 -4.12 24.01 -3.39
N ILE A 93 -3.47 23.59 -2.30
CA ILE A 93 -2.52 22.48 -2.32
C ILE A 93 -3.25 21.17 -2.61
N LEU A 94 -4.36 20.90 -1.93
CA LEU A 94 -5.18 19.70 -2.17
C LEU A 94 -5.62 19.62 -3.64
N GLU A 95 -6.12 20.72 -4.17
CA GLU A 95 -6.59 20.78 -5.56
C GLU A 95 -5.44 20.56 -6.56
N ARG A 96 -4.28 21.19 -6.34
CA ARG A 96 -3.10 20.99 -7.20
C ARG A 96 -2.70 19.52 -7.30
N PHE A 97 -2.63 18.82 -6.16
CA PHE A 97 -2.26 17.41 -6.17
C PHE A 97 -3.36 16.53 -6.76
N ARG A 98 -4.64 16.84 -6.47
CA ARG A 98 -5.78 16.12 -7.05
C ARG A 98 -5.81 16.23 -8.58
N GLN A 99 -5.51 17.40 -9.14
CA GLN A 99 -5.51 17.61 -10.59
C GLN A 99 -4.46 16.77 -11.31
N VAL A 100 -3.30 16.55 -10.67
CA VAL A 100 -2.18 15.81 -11.28
C VAL A 100 -2.26 14.30 -11.01
N LEU A 101 -2.67 13.90 -9.80
CA LEU A 101 -2.60 12.51 -9.33
C LEU A 101 -3.98 11.89 -9.04
N GLY A 102 -5.08 12.60 -9.32
CA GLY A 102 -6.44 12.12 -9.07
C GLY A 102 -6.78 11.99 -7.58
N ALA A 103 -7.50 10.93 -7.23
CA ALA A 103 -7.94 10.70 -5.84
C ALA A 103 -6.75 10.54 -4.87
N ASP A 104 -5.70 9.83 -5.29
CA ASP A 104 -4.49 9.59 -4.49
C ASP A 104 -3.70 10.87 -4.22
N GLY A 105 -3.78 11.85 -5.14
CA GLY A 105 -3.21 13.18 -4.95
C GLY A 105 -3.73 13.89 -3.71
N THR A 106 -5.02 13.71 -3.41
CA THR A 106 -5.61 14.30 -2.20
C THR A 106 -4.99 13.70 -0.94
N GLN A 107 -4.79 12.37 -0.91
CA GLN A 107 -4.15 11.68 0.22
C GLN A 107 -2.70 12.12 0.41
N LEU A 108 -1.94 12.22 -0.69
CA LEU A 108 -0.56 12.70 -0.65
C LEU A 108 -0.47 14.14 -0.12
N ALA A 109 -1.33 15.03 -0.60
CA ALA A 109 -1.39 16.41 -0.13
C ALA A 109 -1.74 16.52 1.36
N LEU A 110 -2.63 15.67 1.89
CA LEU A 110 -2.94 15.64 3.32
C LEU A 110 -1.74 15.24 4.17
N LEU A 111 -0.98 14.21 3.75
CA LEU A 111 0.25 13.81 4.43
C LEU A 111 1.31 14.94 4.40
N LEU A 112 1.44 15.62 3.27
CA LEU A 112 2.34 16.76 3.08
C LEU A 112 1.97 17.96 3.97
N LEU A 113 0.68 18.25 4.13
CA LEU A 113 0.21 19.30 5.02
C LEU A 113 0.50 18.93 6.47
N ARG A 114 0.22 17.68 6.88
CA ARG A 114 0.50 17.17 8.23
C ARG A 114 1.98 17.25 8.60
N ALA A 115 2.88 16.92 7.68
CA ALA A 115 4.33 16.99 7.93
C ALA A 115 4.82 18.41 8.22
N GLY A 116 4.26 19.41 7.54
CA GLY A 116 4.65 20.81 7.70
C GLY A 116 4.05 21.51 8.91
N ARG A 117 2.81 21.19 9.29
CA ARG A 117 2.13 21.91 10.39
C ARG A 117 1.99 21.11 11.68
N GLY A 118 2.24 19.80 11.66
CA GLY A 118 1.87 18.87 12.73
C GLY A 118 0.42 18.37 12.62
N PRO A 119 0.00 17.41 13.47
CA PRO A 119 -1.39 16.98 13.54
C PRO A 119 -2.31 18.14 13.94
N LEU A 120 -3.56 18.07 13.45
CA LEU A 120 -4.67 18.91 13.90
C LEU A 120 -5.19 18.42 15.25
#